data_AF-A0A372ZUR2-F1
#
_entry.id   AF-A0A372ZUR2-F1
#
_cell.length_a   1.000
_cell.length_b   1.000
_cell.length_c   1.000
_cell.angle_alpha   90.00
_cell.angle_beta   90.00
_cell.angle_gamma   90.00
#
_symmetry.space_group_name_H-M   'P 1'
#
loop_
_entity.id
_entity.type
_entity.pdbx_description
1 polymer ?
#
loop_
_entity_poly.entity_id
_entity_poly.type
_entity_poly.pdbx_seq_one_letter_code
_entity_poly.pdbx_strand_id
1 'polypeptide(L)'
;MTQTPAPWGISRMGPYPATATLPSFTPVIDPETQIAVIVDENGRTLELGSHGTSTSGVTPTHTSPGDGAKPGGATDSDVTESYDQDQSND
;
A
#
# COMPACT_ATOMS: atom_id res chain seq x y z
N MET A 1 -2.02 -51.73 -0.79
CA MET A 1 -2.55 -50.37 -1.01
C MET A 1 -1.45 -49.40 -0.63
N THR A 2 -0.98 -48.57 -1.55
CA THR A 2 0.11 -47.61 -1.31
C THR A 2 -0.47 -46.34 -0.68
N GLN A 3 0.00 -46.00 0.53
CA GLN A 3 -0.38 -44.77 1.22
C GLN A 3 0.57 -43.65 0.79
N THR A 4 0.03 -42.61 0.15
CA THR A 4 0.79 -41.37 -0.11
C THR A 4 1.02 -40.65 1.23
N PRO A 5 2.28 -40.34 1.60
CA PRO A 5 2.56 -39.59 2.81
C PRO A 5 2.02 -38.17 2.70
N ALA A 6 1.58 -37.61 3.83
CA ALA A 6 1.12 -36.23 3.87
C ALA A 6 2.25 -35.26 3.46
N PRO A 7 1.94 -34.17 2.75
CA PRO A 7 2.91 -33.13 2.42
C PRO A 7 3.62 -32.60 3.67
N TRP A 8 4.95 -32.47 3.58
CA TRP A 8 5.83 -32.05 4.69
C TRP A 8 5.40 -30.76 5.40
N GLY A 9 4.75 -29.84 4.68
CA GLY A 9 4.27 -28.56 5.23
C GLY A 9 3.15 -28.71 6.28
N ILE A 10 2.31 -29.74 6.17
CA ILE A 10 1.18 -29.96 7.10
C ILE A 10 1.70 -30.26 8.52
N SER A 11 2.80 -31.00 8.64
CA SER A 11 3.41 -31.31 9.93
C SER A 11 3.99 -30.10 10.67
N ARG A 12 4.06 -28.94 10.01
CA ARG A 12 4.59 -27.69 10.58
C ARG A 12 3.52 -26.61 10.76
N MET A 13 2.28 -26.86 10.37
CA MET A 13 1.19 -25.92 10.61
C MET A 13 0.83 -25.96 12.10
N GLY A 14 0.86 -24.81 12.75
CA GLY A 14 0.26 -24.58 14.06
C GLY A 14 -1.00 -23.73 13.93
N PRO A 15 -1.87 -23.70 14.95
CA PRO A 15 -2.94 -22.71 15.01
C PRO A 15 -2.35 -21.30 14.92
N TYR A 16 -3.06 -20.40 14.26
CA TYR A 16 -2.72 -18.98 14.35
C TYR A 16 -2.78 -18.53 15.82
N PRO A 17 -1.93 -17.56 16.23
CA PRO A 17 -2.05 -16.95 17.54
C PRO A 17 -3.48 -16.44 17.76
N ALA A 18 -3.97 -16.54 18.98
CA ALA A 18 -5.25 -15.95 19.34
C ALA A 18 -5.20 -14.43 19.10
N THR A 19 -6.19 -13.90 18.39
CA THR A 19 -6.33 -12.46 18.18
C THR A 19 -7.21 -11.86 19.28
N ALA A 20 -6.86 -10.64 19.72
CA ALA A 20 -7.74 -9.88 20.58
C ALA A 20 -8.93 -9.34 19.76
N THR A 21 -10.15 -9.45 20.30
CA THR A 21 -11.29 -8.71 19.74
C THR A 21 -11.17 -7.26 20.18
N LEU A 22 -10.99 -6.36 19.21
CA LEU A 22 -11.01 -4.93 19.46
C LEU A 22 -12.44 -4.38 19.27
N PRO A 23 -12.87 -3.41 20.08
CA PRO A 23 -14.13 -2.71 19.85
C PRO A 23 -14.14 -2.02 18.48
N SER A 24 -15.29 -2.06 17.82
CA SER A 24 -15.52 -1.31 16.58
C SER A 24 -15.89 0.12 16.93
N PHE A 25 -15.11 1.07 16.44
CA PHE A 25 -15.43 2.49 16.55
C PHE A 25 -15.86 3.03 15.19
N THR A 26 -16.92 3.85 15.18
CA THR A 26 -17.37 4.55 13.98
C THR A 26 -16.68 5.91 13.92
N PRO A 27 -15.90 6.21 12.85
CA PRO A 27 -15.31 7.53 12.71
C PRO A 27 -16.38 8.59 12.49
N VAL A 28 -16.16 9.78 13.05
CA VAL A 28 -17.00 10.97 12.86
C VAL A 28 -16.17 12.08 12.25
N ILE A 29 -16.82 13.01 11.53
CA ILE A 29 -16.14 14.18 10.96
C ILE A 29 -16.12 15.29 12.00
N ASP A 30 -14.94 15.79 12.32
CA ASP A 30 -14.79 17.02 13.09
C ASP A 30 -15.27 18.22 12.22
N PRO A 31 -16.30 18.98 12.67
CA PRO A 31 -16.84 20.08 11.87
C PRO A 31 -15.85 21.23 11.65
N GLU A 32 -14.87 21.45 12.54
CA GLU A 32 -13.91 22.55 12.43
C GLU A 32 -12.82 22.21 11.41
N THR A 33 -12.23 21.03 11.53
CA THR A 33 -11.06 20.62 10.72
C THR A 33 -11.44 19.86 9.45
N GLN A 34 -12.66 19.33 9.36
CA GLN A 34 -13.11 18.42 8.29
C GLN A 34 -12.28 17.14 8.18
N ILE A 35 -11.67 16.71 9.29
CA ILE A 35 -10.88 15.48 9.38
C ILE A 35 -11.70 14.40 10.09
N ALA A 36 -11.54 13.14 9.67
CA ALA A 36 -12.16 12.01 10.35
C ALA A 36 -11.43 11.72 11.68
N VAL A 37 -12.19 11.68 12.77
CA VAL A 37 -11.70 11.34 14.11
C VAL A 37 -12.43 10.11 14.64
N ILE A 38 -11.70 9.28 15.40
CA ILE A 38 -12.30 8.19 16.15
C ILE A 38 -12.42 8.62 17.61
N VAL A 39 -13.56 8.37 18.24
CA VAL A 39 -13.82 8.73 19.63
C VAL A 39 -14.08 7.47 20.45
N ASP A 40 -13.41 7.35 21.59
CA ASP A 40 -13.62 6.25 22.53
C ASP A 40 -14.93 6.39 23.33
N GLU A 41 -15.25 5.37 24.12
CA GLU A 41 -16.42 5.37 25.02
C GLU A 41 -16.42 6.46 26.10
N ASN A 42 -15.27 7.10 26.35
CA ASN A 42 -15.09 8.18 27.31
C ASN A 42 -15.05 9.56 26.63
N GLY A 43 -15.29 9.65 25.33
CA GLY A 43 -15.27 10.91 24.57
C GLY A 43 -13.87 11.38 24.20
N ARG A 44 -12.83 10.54 24.30
CA ARG A 44 -11.46 10.91 23.92
C ARG A 44 -11.20 10.56 22.46
N THR A 45 -10.57 11.48 21.74
CA THR A 45 -10.08 11.21 20.39
C THR A 45 -8.96 10.17 20.44
N LEU A 46 -9.14 9.11 19.66
CA LEU A 46 -8.15 8.06 19.45
C LEU A 46 -7.30 8.43 18.24
N GLU A 47 -5.98 8.49 18.44
CA GLU A 47 -5.04 8.65 17.35
C GLU A 47 -4.91 7.32 16.60
N LEU A 48 -5.47 7.27 15.39
CA LEU A 48 -5.16 6.21 14.44
C LEU A 48 -3.82 6.57 13.81
N GLY A 49 -2.73 5.99 14.35
CA GLY A 49 -1.35 6.40 14.10
C GLY A 49 -1.01 6.86 12.69
N SER A 50 -0.02 7.77 12.60
CA SER A 50 0.42 8.40 11.36
C SER A 50 0.61 7.37 10.23
N HIS A 51 -0.32 7.39 9.28
CA HIS A 51 -0.16 6.65 8.04
C HIS A 51 0.54 7.58 7.06
N GLY A 52 1.72 7.18 6.60
CA GLY A 52 2.46 7.96 5.61
C GLY A 52 1.62 8.15 4.35
N THR A 53 1.55 9.38 3.86
CA THR A 53 1.01 9.66 2.53
C THR A 53 2.09 9.35 1.50
N SER A 54 1.80 8.50 0.52
CA SER A 54 2.75 8.26 -0.57
C SER A 54 2.63 9.39 -1.60
N THR A 55 3.77 9.94 -2.02
CA THR A 55 3.82 10.87 -3.15
C THR A 55 4.10 10.09 -4.43
N SER A 56 3.18 10.15 -5.40
CA SER A 56 3.36 9.53 -6.71
C SER A 56 4.21 10.43 -7.62
N GLY A 57 5.27 9.86 -8.18
CA GLY A 57 6.08 10.46 -9.24
C GLY A 57 5.96 9.65 -10.54
N VAL A 58 6.11 10.32 -11.68
CA VAL A 58 6.17 9.67 -13.00
C VAL A 58 7.48 10.02 -13.69
N THR A 59 8.14 9.02 -14.26
CA THR A 59 9.35 9.20 -15.08
C THR A 59 9.02 8.85 -16.54
N PRO A 60 8.73 9.84 -17.40
CA PRO A 60 8.48 9.58 -18.82
C PRO A 60 9.80 9.38 -19.58
N THR A 61 9.85 8.34 -20.42
CA THR A 61 10.97 8.10 -21.34
C THR A 61 10.46 8.11 -22.78
N HIS A 62 11.17 8.81 -23.67
CA HIS A 62 10.86 8.90 -25.09
C HIS A 62 12.10 8.55 -25.93
N THR A 63 11.95 7.67 -26.92
CA THR A 63 13.01 7.43 -27.90
C THR A 63 12.74 8.19 -29.19
N SER A 64 13.78 8.86 -29.70
CA SER A 64 13.73 9.56 -30.98
C SER A 64 14.65 8.86 -32.00
N PRO A 65 14.24 8.73 -33.27
CA PRO A 65 15.14 8.27 -34.32
C PRO A 65 16.34 9.22 -34.45
N GLY A 66 17.52 8.65 -34.71
CA GLY A 66 18.79 9.38 -34.85
C GLY A 66 18.84 10.36 -36.03
N ASP A 67 20.03 10.89 -36.30
CA ASP A 67 20.42 12.02 -37.17
C ASP A 67 19.94 12.06 -38.66
N GLY A 68 18.96 11.24 -39.03
CA GLY A 68 18.18 11.42 -40.26
C GLY A 68 18.82 10.92 -41.54
N ALA A 69 19.96 10.21 -41.47
CA ALA A 69 20.65 9.69 -42.65
C ALA A 69 19.91 8.53 -43.37
N LYS A 70 18.82 7.99 -42.79
CA LYS A 70 18.01 6.85 -43.29
C LYS A 70 16.52 7.03 -42.89
N PRO A 71 15.56 6.30 -43.49
CA PRO A 71 14.15 6.38 -43.09
C PRO A 71 13.99 6.15 -41.58
N GLY A 72 13.30 7.08 -40.90
CA GLY A 72 13.17 7.07 -39.45
C GLY A 72 12.47 5.82 -38.92
N GLY A 73 13.02 5.24 -37.84
CA GLY A 73 12.42 4.11 -37.13
C GLY A 73 11.23 4.52 -36.25
N ALA A 74 10.59 3.53 -35.63
CA ALA A 74 9.50 3.76 -34.69
C ALA A 74 9.96 4.60 -33.48
N THR A 75 9.11 5.54 -33.05
CA THR A 75 9.20 6.22 -31.74
C THR A 75 8.38 5.45 -30.73
N ASP A 76 8.92 5.22 -29.54
CA ASP A 76 8.15 4.74 -28.39
C ASP A 76 8.10 5.78 -27.27
N SER A 77 7.11 5.63 -26.41
CA SER A 77 6.96 6.44 -25.20
C SER A 77 6.46 5.52 -24.10
N ASP A 78 7.15 5.52 -22.97
CA ASP A 78 6.77 4.74 -21.79
C ASP A 78 6.80 5.63 -20.54
N VAL A 79 6.02 5.26 -19.54
CA VAL A 79 5.93 5.94 -18.24
C VAL A 79 6.08 4.92 -17.14
N THR A 80 7.10 5.09 -16.30
CA THR A 80 7.24 4.32 -15.06
C THR A 80 6.72 5.12 -13.88
N GLU A 81 5.80 4.53 -13.11
CA GLU A 81 5.33 5.07 -11.84
C GLU A 81 6.32 4.76 -10.71
N SER A 82 6.57 5.74 -9.86
CA SER A 82 7.33 5.60 -8.63
C SER A 82 6.53 6.15 -7.44
N TYR A 83 6.66 5.52 -6.29
CA TYR A 83 5.99 5.95 -5.06
C TYR A 83 7.06 6.18 -3.99
N ASP A 84 7.21 7.43 -3.54
CA ASP A 84 8.04 7.74 -2.37
C ASP A 84 7.16 7.68 -1.12
N GLN A 85 7.62 6.98 -0.09
CA GLN A 85 6.89 6.80 1.16
C GLN A 85 7.37 7.88 2.14
N ASP A 86 6.62 8.98 2.24
CA ASP A 86 6.89 10.00 3.24
C ASP A 86 6.47 9.45 4.62
N GLN A 87 7.43 8.89 5.35
CA GLN A 87 7.28 8.61 6.79
C GLN A 87 7.51 9.92 7.53
N SER A 88 6.44 10.61 7.95
CA SER A 88 6.58 11.69 8.92
C SER A 88 6.97 11.09 10.27
N ASN A 89 8.25 11.22 10.63
CA ASN A 89 8.71 11.01 12.00
C ASN A 89 8.45 12.32 12.77
N ASP A 90 7.36 12.38 13.53
CA ASP A 90 7.17 13.38 14.59
C ASP A 90 7.87 12.94 15.89
#